data_AF-A0A2V8T4J7-F1
#
_entry.id   AF-A0A2V8T4J7-F1
#
_cell.length_a   1.000
_cell.length_b   1.000
_cell.length_c   1.000
_cell.angle_alpha   90.00
_cell.angle_beta   90.00
_cell.angle_gamma   90.00
#
_symmetry.space_group_name_H-M   'P 1'
#
loop_
_entity.id
_entity.type
_entity.pdbx_description
1 polymer ?
#
loop_
_entity_poly.entity_id
_entity_poly.type
_entity_poly.pdbx_seq_one_letter_code
_entity_poly.pdbx_strand_id
1 'polypeptide(L)' 'ESESFKCFTYDDLLKRDKVNVDIFWLKDESLEDSASLPDPDVLAEEIAEDLRSALDQIEAILSDVSRFEYPA' A
#
# COMPACT_ATOMS: atom_id res chain seq x y z
N GLU A 1 -5.57 14.75 21.18
CA GLU A 1 -6.61 15.39 20.34
C GLU A 1 -6.32 16.86 19.95
N SER A 2 -5.05 17.31 19.93
CA SER A 2 -4.68 18.68 19.53
C SER A 2 -3.68 18.73 18.37
N GLU A 3 -3.22 17.59 17.86
CA GLU A 3 -2.13 17.53 16.87
C GLU A 3 -2.65 17.59 15.43
N SER A 4 -3.95 17.35 15.23
CA SER A 4 -4.60 17.26 13.91
C SER A 4 -4.89 18.61 13.24
N PHE A 5 -4.53 19.75 13.84
CA PHE A 5 -4.82 21.07 13.27
C PHE A 5 -3.57 21.95 13.22
N LYS A 6 -3.13 22.27 12.00
CA LYS A 6 -2.03 23.23 11.76
C LYS A 6 -2.45 24.30 10.75
N CYS A 7 -2.35 25.57 11.14
CA CYS A 7 -2.64 26.70 10.27
C CYS A 7 -1.40 27.08 9.43
N PHE A 8 -1.61 27.37 8.15
CA PHE A 8 -0.58 27.84 7.21
C PHE A 8 -0.94 29.24 6.70
N THR A 9 0.04 30.13 6.58
CA THR A 9 -0.20 31.49 6.06
C THR A 9 -0.17 31.52 4.54
N TYR A 10 -0.80 32.52 3.93
CA TYR A 10 -0.85 32.67 2.47
C TYR A 10 0.54 32.74 1.83
N ASP A 11 1.48 33.44 2.46
CA ASP A 11 2.86 33.55 2.00
C ASP A 11 3.61 32.20 2.04
N ASP A 12 3.25 31.31 2.98
CA ASP A 12 3.84 29.97 3.07
C ASP A 12 3.34 29.06 1.95
N LEU A 13 2.08 29.21 1.53
CA LEU A 13 1.52 28.48 0.40
C LEU A 13 2.11 28.94 -0.93
N LEU A 14 2.36 30.25 -1.08
CA LEU A 14 2.94 30.83 -2.29
C LEU A 14 4.39 30.42 -2.55
N LYS A 15 5.16 30.13 -1.49
CA LYS A 15 6.55 29.66 -1.60
C LYS A 15 6.65 28.19 -2.00
N ARG A 16 5.54 27.43 -1.99
CA ARG A 16 5.52 26.03 -2.39
C ARG A 16 5.43 25.91 -3.90
N ASP A 17 6.07 24.87 -4.44
CA ASP A 17 5.99 24.57 -5.87
C ASP A 17 4.52 24.43 -6.29
N LYS A 18 4.11 25.18 -7.33
CA LYS A 18 2.75 25.20 -7.89
C LYS A 18 1.61 25.50 -6.91
N VAL A 19 1.88 26.10 -5.75
CA VAL A 19 0.86 26.30 -4.69
C VAL A 19 0.23 24.96 -4.29
N ASN A 20 1.04 23.90 -4.26
CA ASN A 20 0.56 22.58 -3.91
C ASN A 20 0.06 22.54 -2.45
N VAL A 21 -1.25 22.34 -2.29
CA VAL A 21 -2.00 22.33 -1.01
C VAL A 21 -2.00 20.93 -0.37
N ASP A 22 -1.32 19.96 -0.97
CA ASP A 22 -1.05 18.66 -0.36
C ASP A 22 0.01 18.84 0.75
N ILE A 23 -0.47 19.21 1.93
CA ILE A 23 0.36 19.56 3.08
C ILE A 23 0.22 18.45 4.12
N PHE A 24 1.18 17.54 4.11
CA PHE A 24 1.37 16.58 5.20
C PHE A 24 2.03 17.30 6.39
N TRP A 25 1.25 17.70 7.39
CA TRP A 25 1.77 18.31 8.62
C TRP A 25 1.83 17.37 9.82
N LEU A 26 1.02 16.32 9.78
CA LEU A 26 1.14 15.19 10.67
C LEU A 26 1.98 14.14 9.92
N LYS A 27 3.22 13.96 10.34
CA LYS A 27 3.88 12.68 10.13
C LYS A 27 3.39 11.79 11.25
N ASP A 28 2.61 10.78 10.90
CA ASP A 28 2.28 9.73 11.86
C ASP A 28 3.61 9.06 12.28
N GLU A 29 3.97 9.10 13.56
CA GLU A 29 5.20 8.46 14.04
C GLU A 29 5.10 6.92 14.03
N SER A 30 3.92 6.34 13.77
CA SER A 30 3.80 4.92 13.43
C SER A 30 4.22 4.60 11.99
N LEU A 31 4.54 5.61 11.16
CA LEU A 31 5.20 5.43 9.86
C LEU A 31 6.71 5.10 10.01
N GLU A 32 7.06 4.33 11.04
CA GLU A 32 8.38 3.70 11.19
C GLU A 32 8.68 2.72 10.04
N ASP A 33 7.68 2.34 9.24
CA ASP A 33 7.86 1.41 8.11
C ASP A 33 8.21 2.07 6.78
N SER A 34 7.77 3.30 6.47
CA SER A 34 7.95 3.85 5.11
C SER A 34 9.40 4.17 4.73
N ALA A 35 10.27 4.39 5.72
CA ALA A 35 11.72 4.60 5.53
C ALA A 35 12.54 3.29 5.60
N SER A 36 11.90 2.18 5.98
CA SER A 36 12.49 0.85 6.13
C SER A 36 12.06 -0.11 5.01
N LEU A 37 11.24 0.36 4.06
CA LEU A 37 10.82 -0.45 2.93
C LEU A 37 12.03 -0.78 2.05
N PRO A 38 12.16 -2.05 1.62
CA PRO A 38 13.17 -2.44 0.64
C PRO A 38 12.93 -1.72 -0.70
N ASP A 39 13.91 -1.78 -1.60
CA ASP A 39 13.81 -1.16 -2.92
C ASP A 39 12.48 -1.54 -3.61
N PRO A 40 11.85 -0.60 -4.36
CA PRO A 40 10.55 -0.85 -5.00
C PRO A 40 10.52 -2.11 -5.88
N ASP A 41 11.65 -2.44 -6.50
CA ASP A 41 11.79 -3.63 -7.33
C ASP A 41 11.71 -4.92 -6.50
N VAL A 42 12.32 -4.93 -5.30
CA VAL A 42 12.27 -6.05 -4.36
C VAL A 42 10.83 -6.23 -3.85
N LEU A 43 10.19 -5.13 -3.45
CA LEU A 43 8.80 -5.17 -3.00
C LEU A 43 7.85 -5.65 -4.11
N ALA A 44 8.05 -5.21 -5.35
CA ALA A 44 7.24 -5.65 -6.48
C ALA A 44 7.42 -7.15 -6.77
N GLU A 45 8.65 -7.67 -6.64
CA GLU A 45 8.95 -9.09 -6.80
C GLU A 45 8.30 -9.95 -5.71
N GLU A 46 8.39 -9.53 -4.44
CA GLU A 46 7.72 -10.19 -3.32
C GLU A 46 6.20 -10.26 -3.51
N ILE A 47 5.58 -9.13 -3.86
CA ILE A 47 4.13 -9.07 -4.13
C ILE A 47 3.76 -10.00 -5.29
N ALA A 48 4.56 -10.01 -6.37
CA ALA A 48 4.28 -10.86 -7.51
C ALA A 48 4.34 -12.35 -7.16
N GLU A 49 5.29 -12.74 -6.30
CA GLU A 49 5.42 -14.13 -5.85
C GLU A 49 4.28 -14.55 -4.92
N ASP A 50 3.92 -13.69 -3.96
CA ASP A 50 2.79 -13.94 -3.05
C ASP A 50 1.48 -14.12 -3.82
N LEU A 51 1.24 -13.26 -4.83
CA LEU A 51 0.05 -13.36 -5.69
C LEU A 51 0.03 -14.64 -6.52
N ARG A 52 1.18 -15.12 -7.02
CA ARG A 52 1.27 -16.40 -7.73
C ARG A 52 0.96 -17.56 -6.81
N SER A 53 1.55 -17.59 -5.62
CA SER A 53 1.29 -18.63 -4.62
C SER A 53 -0.19 -18.68 -4.22
N ALA A 54 -0.81 -17.51 -4.02
CA ALA A 54 -2.24 -17.42 -3.73
C ALA A 54 -3.09 -17.95 -4.89
N LEU A 55 -2.72 -17.63 -6.14
CA LEU A 55 -3.42 -18.12 -7.33
C LEU A 55 -3.32 -19.64 -7.45
N ASP A 56 -2.12 -20.20 -7.30
CA ASP A 56 -1.89 -21.66 -7.37
C ASP A 56 -2.73 -22.40 -6.32
N GLN A 57 -2.85 -21.86 -5.11
CA GLN A 57 -3.71 -22.42 -4.06
C GLN A 57 -5.18 -22.40 -4.47
N ILE A 58 -5.65 -21.32 -5.08
CA ILE A 58 -7.03 -21.20 -5.57
C ILE A 58 -7.28 -22.20 -6.70
N GLU A 59 -6.36 -22.34 -7.65
CA GLU A 59 -6.46 -23.31 -8.74
C GLU A 59 -6.50 -24.75 -8.22
N ALA A 60 -5.67 -25.08 -7.22
CA ALA A 60 -5.71 -26.38 -6.57
C ALA A 60 -7.09 -26.65 -5.94
N ILE A 61 -7.64 -25.69 -5.20
CA ILE A 61 -8.98 -25.79 -4.61
C ILE A 61 -10.05 -25.97 -5.70
N LEU A 62 -9.99 -25.20 -6.78
CA LEU A 62 -10.92 -25.32 -7.90
C LEU A 62 -10.86 -26.70 -8.57
N SER A 63 -9.65 -27.25 -8.72
CA SER A 63 -9.46 -28.59 -9.28
C SER A 63 -10.07 -29.67 -8.39
N ASP A 64 -9.93 -29.53 -7.06
CA ASP A 64 -10.54 -30.44 -6.09
C ASP A 64 -12.07 -30.32 -6.12
N VAL A 65 -12.61 -29.10 -6.12
CA VAL A 65 -14.06 -28.86 -6.22
C VAL A 65 -14.62 -29.45 -7.52
N SER A 66 -13.96 -29.25 -8.66
CA SER A 66 -14.39 -29.81 -9.94
C SER A 66 -14.37 -31.33 -9.96
N ARG A 67 -13.41 -31.97 -9.29
CA ARG A 67 -13.35 -33.43 -9.13
C ARG A 67 -14.53 -33.96 -8.29
N PHE A 68 -15.02 -33.19 -7.32
CA PHE A 68 -16.18 -33.59 -6.52
C PHE A 68 -17.51 -33.54 -7.30
N GLU A 69 -17.67 -32.64 -8.27
CA GLU A 69 -18.93 -32.51 -9.03
C GLU A 69 -19.13 -33.59 -10.12
N TYR A 70 -18.07 -34.29 -10.53
CA TYR A 70 -18.15 -35.41 -11.48
C TYR A 70 -17.33 -36.61 -10.99
N PRO A 71 -17.88 -37.45 -10.10
CA PRO A 71 -17.28 -38.74 -9.81
C PRO A 71 -17.40 -39.65 -11.04
N ALA A 72 -16.26 -40.18 -11.50
CA ALA A 72 -16.20 -41.22 -12.52
C ALA A 72 -16.86 -42.53 -12.05
#